data_AF-A0A950NS21-F1
#
_entry.id   AF-A0A950NS21-F1
#
_cell.length_a   1.000
_cell.length_b   1.000
_cell.length_c   1.000
_cell.angle_alpha   90.00
_cell.angle_beta   90.00
_cell.angle_gamma   90.00
#
_symmetry.space_group_name_H-M   'P 1'
#
loop_
_entity.id
_entity.type
_entity.pdbx_description
1 polymer ?
#
loop_
_entity_poly.entity_id
_entity_poly.type
_entity_poly.pdbx_seq_one_letter_code
_entity_poly.pdbx_strand_id
1 'polypeptide(L)' 'MAAGIPLVPVVIRNAELIASRNGASLHPGTVDVAVLPPIPIDGWTLDNLESRMEDVRQVFIDTLRDWPG' A
#
# COMPACT_ATOMS: atom_id res chain seq x y z
N MET A 1 -10.08 -8.24 -14.65
CA MET A 1 -10.06 -6.79 -14.33
C MET A 1 -10.35 -6.00 -15.59
N ALA A 2 -10.96 -4.82 -15.47
CA ALA A 2 -11.63 -4.17 -16.60
C ALA A 2 -10.77 -3.15 -17.37
N ALA A 3 -9.88 -2.43 -16.68
CA ALA A 3 -9.12 -1.34 -17.29
C ALA A 3 -7.76 -1.77 -17.87
N GLY A 4 -7.21 -2.92 -17.44
CA GLY A 4 -5.90 -3.40 -17.89
C GLY A 4 -4.71 -2.52 -17.47
N ILE A 5 -4.89 -1.67 -16.46
CA ILE A 5 -3.88 -0.74 -15.96
C ILE A 5 -3.14 -1.39 -14.78
N PRO A 6 -1.80 -1.33 -14.72
CA PRO A 6 -1.04 -1.87 -13.60
C PRO A 6 -1.42 -1.21 -12.27
N LEU A 7 -1.31 -1.98 -11.20
CA LEU A 7 -1.53 -1.51 -9.83
C LEU A 7 -0.22 -0.98 -9.25
N VAL A 8 -0.21 0.25 -8.72
CA VAL A 8 0.98 0.83 -8.06
C VAL A 8 0.73 0.85 -6.55
N PRO A 9 1.44 0.04 -5.76
CA PRO A 9 1.33 0.08 -4.31
C PRO A 9 1.95 1.37 -3.73
N VAL A 10 1.23 1.99 -2.80
CA VAL A 10 1.74 3.12 -2.01
C VAL A 10 1.65 2.76 -0.54
N VAL A 11 2.79 2.69 0.13
CA VAL A 11 2.88 2.35 1.55
C VAL A 11 3.18 3.62 2.34
N ILE A 12 2.33 3.92 3.32
CA ILE A 12 2.45 5.06 4.21
C ILE A 12 2.66 4.49 5.62
N ARG A 13 3.77 4.86 6.26
CA ARG A 13 3.97 4.60 7.69
C ARG A 13 3.81 5.91 8.48
N ASN A 14 3.79 5.83 9.80
CA ASN A 14 3.84 6.92 10.80
C ASN A 14 2.85 8.10 10.66
N ALA A 15 1.92 8.08 9.70
CA ALA A 15 0.90 9.13 9.51
C ALA A 15 -0.05 9.26 10.72
N GLU A 16 -0.30 8.17 11.44
CA GLU A 16 -1.13 8.14 12.64
C GLU A 16 -0.55 8.95 13.81
N LEU A 17 0.77 9.16 13.84
CA LEU A 17 1.44 10.02 14.84
C LEU A 17 1.14 11.50 14.60
N ILE A 18 0.91 11.87 13.34
CA ILE A 18 0.60 13.23 12.91
C ILE A 18 -0.90 13.48 13.02
N ALA A 19 -1.70 12.57 12.44
CA ALA A 19 -3.15 12.64 12.40
C ALA A 19 -3.75 11.26 12.74
N SER A 20 -4.05 11.06 14.02
CA SER A 20 -4.71 9.83 14.47
C SER A 20 -6.12 9.72 13.87
N ARG A 21 -6.62 8.50 13.72
CA ARG A 21 -8.02 8.26 13.35
C ARG A 21 -8.94 9.02 14.30
N ASN A 22 -9.79 9.89 13.76
CA ASN A 22 -10.71 10.78 14.50
C ASN A 22 -10.04 11.83 15.42
N GLY A 23 -8.75 12.12 15.22
CA GLY A 23 -8.07 13.19 15.96
C GLY A 23 -8.62 14.57 15.59
N ALA A 24 -8.79 15.45 16.59
CA ALA A 24 -9.20 16.84 16.39
C ALA A 24 -8.00 17.80 16.22
N SER A 25 -6.77 17.29 16.26
CA SER A 25 -5.53 18.06 16.23
C SER A 25 -4.48 17.34 15.40
N LEU A 26 -3.55 18.12 14.84
CA LEU A 26 -2.41 17.66 14.04
C LEU A 26 -1.11 17.91 14.81
N HIS A 27 -0.20 16.94 14.79
CA HIS A 27 1.12 17.06 15.42
C HIS A 27 2.20 17.24 14.34
N PRO A 28 3.17 18.15 14.51
CA PRO A 28 4.32 18.25 13.61
C PRO A 28 5.11 16.93 13.56
N GLY A 29 5.48 16.51 12.35
CA GLY A 29 6.26 15.29 12.12
C GLY A 29 6.50 15.06 10.63
N THR A 30 7.21 13.99 10.30
CA THR A 30 7.45 13.55 8.92
C THR A 30 6.56 12.35 8.61
N VAL A 31 5.86 12.36 7.48
CA VAL A 31 5.21 11.16 6.92
C VAL A 31 6.19 10.49 5.97
N ASP A 32 6.46 9.22 6.22
CA ASP A 32 7.26 8.42 5.32
C ASP A 32 6.37 7.70 4.30
N VAL A 33 6.70 7.87 3.02
CA VAL A 33 5.93 7.33 1.89
C VAL A 33 6.87 6.55 0.97
N ALA A 34 6.50 5.30 0.69
CA ALA A 34 7.15 4.48 -0.32
C ALA A 34 6.19 4.23 -1.49
N VAL A 35 6.61 4.61 -2.70
CA VAL A 35 5.91 4.27 -3.94
C VAL A 35 6.65 3.11 -4.58
N LEU A 36 5.97 1.98 -4.73
CA LEU A 36 6.59 0.74 -5.17
C LEU A 36 6.49 0.56 -6.69
N PRO A 37 7.29 -0.34 -7.28
CA PRO A 37 7.16 -0.68 -8.68
C PRO A 37 5.74 -1.12 -9.05
N PRO A 38 5.28 -0.84 -10.29
CA PRO A 38 3.96 -1.28 -10.75
C PRO A 38 3.87 -2.80 -10.77
N ILE A 39 2.75 -3.34 -10.29
CA ILE A 39 2.38 -4.74 -10.35
C ILE A 39 1.55 -4.95 -11.63
N PRO A 40 2.05 -5.72 -12.61
CA PRO A 40 1.25 -6.14 -13.75
C PRO A 40 0.07 -6.95 -13.26
N ILE A 41 -1.08 -6.68 -13.84
CA ILE A 41 -2.31 -7.34 -13.45
C ILE A 41 -2.74 -8.40 -14.47
N ASP A 42 -1.95 -8.68 -15.49
CA ASP A 42 -2.30 -9.66 -16.52
C ASP A 42 -2.72 -11.02 -15.91
N GLY A 43 -3.85 -11.54 -16.35
CA GLY A 43 -4.36 -12.85 -15.90
C GLY A 43 -5.09 -12.88 -14.56
N TRP A 44 -5.35 -11.74 -13.88
CA TRP A 44 -6.26 -11.80 -12.72
C TRP A 44 -7.72 -11.88 -13.15
N THR A 45 -8.42 -12.82 -12.54
CA THR A 45 -9.83 -13.14 -12.73
C THR A 45 -10.56 -12.93 -11.39
N LEU A 46 -11.89 -12.97 -11.39
CA LEU A 46 -12.63 -12.91 -10.13
C LEU A 46 -12.32 -14.12 -9.24
N ASP A 47 -12.09 -15.28 -9.84
CA ASP A 47 -11.84 -16.53 -9.13
C ASP A 47 -10.49 -16.54 -8.39
N ASN A 48 -9.48 -15.80 -8.89
CA ASN A 48 -8.16 -15.73 -8.26
C ASN A 48 -7.90 -14.41 -7.52
N LEU A 49 -8.87 -13.49 -7.51
CA LEU A 49 -8.68 -12.13 -7.00
C LEU A 49 -8.27 -12.10 -5.53
N GLU A 50 -8.86 -12.96 -4.69
CA GLU A 50 -8.53 -13.04 -3.26
C GLU A 50 -7.06 -13.37 -3.02
N SER A 51 -6.54 -14.39 -3.72
CA SER A 51 -5.12 -14.73 -3.66
C SER A 51 -4.24 -13.58 -4.13
N ARG A 52 -4.65 -12.86 -5.19
CA ARG A 52 -3.89 -11.70 -5.69
C ARG A 52 -3.89 -10.53 -4.71
N MET A 53 -5.00 -10.30 -4.01
CA MET A 53 -5.06 -9.29 -2.95
C MET A 53 -4.16 -9.67 -1.77
N GLU A 54 -4.08 -10.96 -1.44
CA GLU A 54 -3.17 -11.45 -0.41
C GLU A 54 -1.70 -11.25 -0.81
N ASP A 55 -1.33 -11.54 -2.06
CA ASP A 55 0.02 -11.25 -2.59
C ASP A 55 0.35 -9.76 -2.46
N VAL A 56 -0.57 -8.87 -2.83
CA VAL A 56 -0.40 -7.41 -2.68
C VAL A 56 -0.28 -7.04 -1.20
N ARG A 57 -1.07 -7.64 -0.30
CA ARG A 57 -0.99 -7.38 1.14
C ARG A 57 0.40 -7.73 1.70
N GLN A 58 1.00 -8.83 1.24
CA GLN A 58 2.35 -9.19 1.68
C GLN A 58 3.40 -8.17 1.22
N VAL A 59 3.28 -7.62 0.01
CA VAL A 59 4.15 -6.51 -0.43
C VAL A 59 4.12 -5.33 0.55
N PHE A 60 2.95 -4.99 1.10
CA PHE A 60 2.82 -3.93 2.10
C PHE A 60 3.53 -4.29 3.41
N ILE A 61 3.35 -5.53 3.88
CA ILE A 61 3.97 -6.01 5.13
C ILE A 61 5.48 -6.07 5.00
N ASP A 62 5.98 -6.61 3.90
CA ASP A 62 7.41 -6.70 3.61
C ASP A 62 8.03 -5.30 3.52
N THR A 63 7.35 -4.34 2.89
CA THR A 63 7.81 -2.94 2.83
C THR A 63 7.84 -2.29 4.21
N LEU A 64 6.87 -2.59 5.09
CA LEU A 64 6.87 -2.07 6.46
C LEU A 64 7.99 -2.69 7.31
N ARG A 65 8.32 -3.96 7.05
CA ARG A 65 9.43 -4.67 7.73
C ARG A 65 10.78 -4.16 7.23
N ASP A 66 10.97 -4.09 5.92
CA ASP A 66 12.21 -3.74 5.24
C ASP A 66 12.01 -2.44 4.45
N TRP A 67 12.00 -1.33 5.19
CA TRP A 67 11.70 -0.03 4.61
C TRP A 67 12.75 0.39 3.56
N PRO A 68 12.33 0.84 2.36
CA PRO A 68 13.25 1.37 1.37
C PRO A 68 13.72 2.77 1.79
N GLY A 69 14.91 2.87 2.38
CA GLY A 69 15.53 4.13 2.79
C GLY A 69 16.78 3.94 3.64
#